data_AF-A0A336MA31-F1
#
_entry.id   AF-A0A336MA31-F1
#
_cell.length_a   1.000
_cell.length_b   1.000
_cell.length_c   1.000
_cell.angle_alpha   90.00
_cell.angle_beta   90.00
_cell.angle_gamma   90.00
#
_symmetry.space_group_name_H-M   'P 1'
#
loop_
_entity.id
_entity.type
_entity.pdbx_description
1 polymer ?
#
loop_
_entity_poly.entity_id
_entity_poly.type
_entity_poly.pdbx_seq_one_letter_code
_entity_poly.pdbx_strand_id
1 'polypeptide(L)'
;MTSINDYFYDDLLIILFEYLDYESRVNCRQVCVRWLSLLMTDFKFKSDRKLFLSNCSIHPDLGPVSILMASQFAYETLVISKSALNWVSPYEDNAMPFFEFLGQSITEMILTDFGVDRETHQIFKALPLLRRLKIRGTNSFLKIKDLIDLNCLALFANLNDLEISSPLCIDRICDLKLIMPNLKSLNFTDFAHLESRHLRNLIKLEKDNPGLLRTMYLPMFQENRDDGKHKNEIIECIKRNFALQRIIHTSHVPLKASSVSDVLDECRNINEIFLYCTEVPEITSFNHISVLEIKLTNEYLPNLSPLNALSQLKRLEIEVKESSCCFGHNALNLTKVEILKLIIWKSNCNECYQAISRSFPFLREFQLITFCNATPRGQIKSFFSVWSSSLSELTIRHANSCIGIPLASELNGCDKICSALKSLHLGNNIVINGNSIDKLCLFCPNLLTFKFHVGSASPPIERTLEKFLIAMPRLRTLLIHPSETCFFNVTFDEASMIIEIIIKYGRNLRNLTIPTHYKTNHTHAMKSLFKNLEYLSFVQLKEMDSRRYGYVMSRVKYLESMQENFNKLTEMEGK
;
A
#
# COMPACT_ATOMS: atom_id res chain seq x y z
N MET A 1 -29.95 36.32 1.51
CA MET A 1 -30.59 35.92 0.25
C MET A 1 -29.49 35.54 -0.71
N THR A 2 -29.27 34.25 -0.96
CA THR A 2 -28.28 33.73 -1.92
C THR A 2 -28.86 33.79 -3.34
N SER A 3 -28.07 34.20 -4.33
CA SER A 3 -28.54 34.45 -5.70
C SER A 3 -28.44 33.18 -6.57
N ILE A 4 -29.21 33.10 -7.66
CA ILE A 4 -29.17 31.99 -8.64
C ILE A 4 -27.76 31.72 -9.18
N ASN A 5 -26.90 32.75 -9.22
CA ASN A 5 -25.52 32.60 -9.68
C ASN A 5 -24.67 31.75 -8.72
N ASP A 6 -24.95 31.78 -7.42
CA ASP A 6 -24.16 31.04 -6.41
C ASP A 6 -24.33 29.52 -6.56
N TYR A 7 -25.51 29.06 -6.99
CA TYR A 7 -25.78 27.64 -7.26
C TYR A 7 -25.05 27.14 -8.51
N PHE A 8 -25.03 27.94 -9.59
CA PHE A 8 -24.32 27.59 -10.82
C PHE A 8 -22.81 27.47 -10.61
N TYR A 9 -22.23 28.36 -9.80
CA TYR A 9 -20.79 28.29 -9.47
C TYR A 9 -20.43 27.12 -8.56
N ASP A 10 -21.31 26.74 -7.63
CA ASP A 10 -21.11 25.57 -6.77
C ASP A 10 -21.07 24.27 -7.58
N ASP A 11 -22.04 24.07 -8.50
CA ASP A 11 -22.11 22.88 -9.35
C ASP A 11 -20.86 22.75 -10.23
N LEU A 12 -20.38 23.87 -10.79
CA LEU A 12 -19.17 23.89 -11.60
C LEU A 12 -17.91 23.59 -10.76
N LEU A 13 -17.84 24.09 -9.53
CA LEU A 13 -16.75 23.78 -8.60
C LEU A 13 -16.77 22.31 -8.16
N ILE A 14 -17.94 21.73 -7.90
CA ILE A 14 -18.09 20.30 -7.58
C ILE A 14 -17.57 19.46 -8.75
N ILE A 15 -17.97 19.77 -9.98
CA ILE A 15 -17.49 19.08 -11.18
C ILE A 15 -15.97 19.19 -11.31
N LEU A 16 -15.40 20.39 -11.13
CA LEU A 16 -13.95 20.58 -11.17
C LEU A 16 -13.22 19.75 -10.12
N PHE A 17 -13.75 19.66 -8.89
CA PHE A 17 -13.15 18.86 -7.83
C PHE A 17 -13.21 17.35 -8.10
N GLU A 18 -14.23 16.85 -8.78
CA GLU A 18 -14.28 15.45 -9.20
C GLU A 18 -13.11 15.06 -10.12
N TYR A 19 -12.59 15.99 -10.91
CA TYR A 19 -11.41 15.77 -11.75
C TYR A 19 -10.08 15.85 -11.00
N LEU A 20 -10.07 16.34 -9.76
CA LEU A 20 -8.86 16.40 -8.92
C LEU A 20 -8.62 15.04 -8.24
N ASP A 21 -7.36 14.74 -7.93
CA ASP A 21 -7.04 13.63 -7.03
C ASP A 21 -7.38 13.97 -5.58
N TYR A 22 -7.40 12.96 -4.71
CA TYR A 22 -7.73 13.12 -3.29
C TYR A 22 -6.83 14.14 -2.60
N GLU A 23 -5.52 14.10 -2.85
CA GLU A 23 -4.55 15.00 -2.20
C GLU A 23 -4.83 16.46 -2.60
N SER A 24 -5.07 16.71 -3.88
CA SER A 24 -5.42 18.02 -4.41
C SER A 24 -6.75 18.52 -3.84
N ARG A 25 -7.79 17.68 -3.79
CA ARG A 25 -9.07 18.03 -3.16
C ARG A 25 -8.93 18.37 -1.68
N VAL A 26 -8.14 17.62 -0.92
CA VAL A 26 -7.90 17.90 0.50
C VAL A 26 -7.14 19.21 0.67
N ASN A 27 -6.14 19.49 -0.17
CA ASN A 27 -5.40 20.76 -0.14
C ASN A 27 -6.29 21.96 -0.51
N CYS A 28 -7.30 21.78 -1.37
CA CYS A 28 -8.27 22.83 -1.70
C CYS A 28 -9.01 23.39 -0.47
N ARG A 29 -9.06 22.67 0.66
CA ARG A 29 -9.60 23.16 1.95
C ARG A 29 -8.89 24.41 2.46
N GLN A 30 -7.63 24.61 2.07
CA GLN A 30 -6.81 25.74 2.51
C GLN A 30 -6.97 26.98 1.62
N VAL A 31 -7.66 26.85 0.47
CA VAL A 31 -7.73 27.91 -0.55
C VAL A 31 -8.81 28.93 -0.20
N CYS A 32 -10.04 28.50 0.13
CA CYS A 32 -11.08 29.40 0.60
C CYS A 32 -12.19 28.69 1.40
N VAL A 33 -12.93 29.48 2.18
CA VAL A 33 -14.01 29.00 3.05
C VAL A 33 -15.15 28.33 2.26
N ARG A 34 -15.45 28.81 1.05
CA ARG A 34 -16.50 28.24 0.20
C ARG A 34 -16.16 26.83 -0.27
N TRP A 35 -14.90 26.59 -0.64
CA TRP A 35 -14.43 25.27 -1.07
C TRP A 35 -14.41 24.27 0.07
N LEU A 36 -13.94 24.72 1.24
CA LEU A 36 -14.05 23.94 2.47
C LEU A 36 -15.50 23.57 2.76
N SER A 37 -16.43 24.51 2.63
CA SER A 37 -17.87 24.25 2.79
C SER A 37 -18.33 23.15 1.83
N LEU A 38 -18.06 23.26 0.53
CA LEU A 38 -18.49 22.26 -0.47
C LEU A 38 -17.93 20.87 -0.16
N LEU A 39 -16.64 20.76 0.18
CA LEU A 39 -16.01 19.48 0.54
C LEU A 39 -16.64 18.86 1.80
N MET A 40 -17.05 19.69 2.76
CA MET A 40 -17.61 19.23 4.03
C MET A 40 -19.14 19.04 4.01
N THR A 41 -19.86 19.59 3.03
CA THR A 41 -21.33 19.48 2.95
C THR A 41 -21.83 18.66 1.76
N ASP A 42 -21.17 18.68 0.61
CA ASP A 42 -21.62 17.95 -0.59
C ASP A 42 -21.38 16.43 -0.52
N PHE A 43 -22.39 15.64 -0.90
CA PHE A 43 -22.38 14.19 -0.80
C PHE A 43 -21.31 13.51 -1.66
N LYS A 44 -20.83 14.13 -2.74
CA LYS A 44 -19.81 13.56 -3.62
C LYS A 44 -18.45 13.47 -2.95
N PHE A 45 -18.16 14.38 -2.01
CA PHE A 45 -16.90 14.42 -1.26
C PHE A 45 -17.00 13.76 0.11
N LYS A 46 -18.09 13.01 0.36
CA LYS A 46 -18.33 12.26 1.59
C LYS A 46 -17.12 11.41 2.01
N SER A 47 -16.48 10.75 1.04
CA SER A 47 -15.28 9.93 1.27
C SER A 47 -14.07 10.72 1.78
N ASP A 48 -14.04 12.02 1.58
CA ASP A 48 -12.88 12.86 1.91
C ASP A 48 -12.96 13.37 3.37
N ARG A 49 -14.10 13.20 4.05
CA ARG A 49 -14.38 13.65 5.43
C ARG A 49 -13.81 12.69 6.48
N LYS A 50 -12.50 12.44 6.38
CA LYS A 50 -11.74 11.59 7.30
C LYS A 50 -10.96 12.44 8.30
N LEU A 51 -11.03 12.06 9.57
CA LEU A 51 -10.22 12.61 10.64
C LEU A 51 -9.12 11.61 11.03
N PHE A 52 -7.86 12.03 10.91
CA PHE A 52 -6.70 11.21 11.28
C PHE A 52 -6.16 11.68 12.63
N LEU A 53 -6.20 10.79 13.61
CA LEU A 53 -5.55 10.98 14.90
C LEU A 53 -4.21 10.23 14.86
N SER A 54 -3.15 10.96 14.51
CA SER A 54 -1.78 10.47 14.42
C SER A 54 -0.80 11.40 15.15
N ASN A 55 -0.26 10.91 16.26
CA ASN A 55 0.73 11.53 17.14
C ASN A 55 0.21 12.83 17.76
N CYS A 56 -0.97 12.79 18.38
CA CYS A 56 -1.66 13.98 18.89
C CYS A 56 -2.05 13.79 20.35
N SER A 57 -1.82 14.80 21.21
CA SER A 57 -2.48 14.90 22.50
C SER A 57 -3.92 15.39 22.29
N ILE A 58 -4.87 14.77 22.98
CA ILE A 58 -6.30 15.11 22.89
C ILE A 58 -6.68 15.83 24.18
N HIS A 59 -6.76 17.15 24.12
CA HIS A 59 -7.22 17.98 25.24
C HIS A 59 -8.33 18.90 24.74
N PRO A 60 -9.56 18.84 25.29
CA PRO A 60 -10.73 19.53 24.74
C PRO A 60 -10.55 21.05 24.62
N ASP A 61 -9.80 21.65 25.56
CA ASP A 61 -9.61 23.11 25.61
C ASP A 61 -8.44 23.62 24.75
N LEU A 62 -7.59 22.74 24.23
CA LEU A 62 -6.41 23.12 23.45
C LEU A 62 -6.64 22.90 21.96
N GLY A 63 -6.08 23.79 21.15
CA GLY A 63 -6.01 23.57 19.70
C GLY A 63 -5.11 22.36 19.42
N PRO A 64 -5.46 21.48 18.46
CA PRO A 64 -6.50 21.63 17.43
C PRO A 64 -7.91 21.14 17.84
N VAL A 65 -8.07 20.50 19.00
CA VAL A 65 -9.33 19.87 19.41
C VAL A 65 -10.45 20.89 19.64
N SER A 66 -10.17 21.96 20.39
CA SER A 66 -11.16 23.03 20.64
C SER A 66 -11.68 23.67 19.35
N ILE A 67 -10.79 23.84 18.36
CA ILE A 67 -11.12 24.37 17.03
C ILE A 67 -12.05 23.41 16.28
N LEU A 68 -11.77 22.11 16.32
CA LEU A 68 -12.62 21.09 15.69
C LEU A 68 -14.00 21.03 16.33
N MET A 69 -14.07 21.04 17.66
CA MET A 69 -15.33 21.00 18.41
C MET A 69 -16.17 22.26 18.21
N ALA A 70 -15.55 23.41 17.97
CA ALA A 70 -16.24 24.65 17.63
C ALA A 70 -16.67 24.73 16.16
N SER A 71 -16.23 23.80 15.31
CA SER A 71 -16.54 23.82 13.89
C SER A 71 -17.95 23.28 13.62
N GLN A 72 -18.61 23.80 12.58
CA GLN A 72 -19.90 23.28 12.09
C GLN A 72 -19.76 21.98 11.26
N PHE A 73 -18.55 21.44 11.12
CA PHE A 73 -18.25 20.40 10.16
C PHE A 73 -18.31 19.00 10.78
N ALA A 74 -19.03 18.11 10.09
CA ALA A 74 -19.17 16.72 10.46
C ALA A 74 -18.10 15.84 9.77
N TYR A 75 -17.47 14.96 10.54
CA TYR A 75 -16.58 13.93 10.04
C TYR A 75 -17.27 12.57 10.04
N GLU A 76 -16.97 11.73 9.06
CA GLU A 76 -17.65 10.43 8.92
C GLU A 76 -16.76 9.24 9.22
N THR A 77 -15.45 9.38 8.96
CA THR A 77 -14.47 8.34 9.22
C THR A 77 -13.45 8.84 10.24
N LEU A 78 -13.25 8.07 11.31
CA LEU A 78 -12.20 8.29 12.29
C LEU A 78 -11.08 7.28 12.06
N VAL A 79 -9.84 7.74 11.94
CA VAL A 79 -8.65 6.89 11.79
C VAL A 79 -7.74 7.09 12.98
N ILE A 80 -7.43 6.01 13.71
CA ILE A 80 -6.56 6.01 14.88
C ILE A 80 -5.40 5.03 14.64
N SER A 81 -4.16 5.45 14.91
CA SER A 81 -2.97 4.61 14.82
C SER A 81 -2.33 4.42 16.21
N LYS A 82 -1.73 3.27 16.51
CA LYS A 82 -1.02 3.06 17.79
C LYS A 82 0.22 3.95 17.95
N SER A 83 0.88 4.32 16.86
CA SER A 83 1.97 5.32 16.93
C SER A 83 1.48 6.66 17.47
N ALA A 84 0.17 6.91 17.38
CA ALA A 84 -0.44 8.19 17.63
C ALA A 84 -0.67 8.53 19.08
N LEU A 85 -0.69 7.51 19.91
CA LEU A 85 -1.28 7.55 21.22
C LEU A 85 -0.22 7.05 22.20
N ASN A 86 0.55 7.99 22.73
CA ASN A 86 1.03 7.83 24.09
C ASN A 86 -0.22 7.86 24.97
N TRP A 87 -0.87 6.70 25.14
CA TRP A 87 -2.04 6.56 25.98
C TRP A 87 -1.67 6.86 27.44
N VAL A 88 -1.85 8.12 27.79
CA VAL A 88 -2.38 8.52 29.08
C VAL A 88 -3.90 8.30 28.96
N SER A 89 -4.51 7.67 29.94
CA SER A 89 -5.89 7.15 29.87
C SER A 89 -6.88 8.23 29.38
N PRO A 90 -7.94 7.92 28.59
CA PRO A 90 -8.98 8.91 28.21
C PRO A 90 -9.58 9.68 29.41
N TYR A 91 -9.42 9.09 30.60
CA TYR A 91 -9.84 9.62 31.90
C TYR A 91 -8.84 10.60 32.54
N GLU A 92 -7.56 10.48 32.23
CA GLU A 92 -6.52 11.33 32.81
C GLU A 92 -6.45 12.71 32.13
N ASP A 93 -6.86 12.82 30.86
CA ASP A 93 -6.79 14.06 30.05
C ASP A 93 -8.17 14.64 29.62
N ASN A 94 -9.29 14.18 30.21
CA ASN A 94 -10.65 14.68 29.92
C ASN A 94 -11.02 14.63 28.41
N ALA A 95 -10.62 13.58 27.70
CA ALA A 95 -10.78 13.47 26.24
C ALA A 95 -12.20 13.05 25.79
N MET A 96 -13.05 12.59 26.71
CA MET A 96 -14.39 12.06 26.39
C MET A 96 -15.33 13.06 25.69
N PRO A 97 -15.42 14.34 26.07
CA PRO A 97 -16.25 15.32 25.37
C PRO A 97 -15.91 15.44 23.88
N PHE A 98 -14.63 15.27 23.52
CA PHE A 98 -14.22 15.28 22.12
C PHE A 98 -14.76 14.04 21.37
N PHE A 99 -14.68 12.85 21.97
CA PHE A 99 -15.24 11.65 21.35
C PHE A 99 -16.76 11.70 21.25
N GLU A 100 -17.45 12.29 22.23
CA GLU A 100 -18.91 12.51 22.19
C GLU A 100 -19.30 13.48 21.07
N PHE A 101 -18.53 14.54 20.86
CA PHE A 101 -18.67 15.43 19.70
C PHE A 101 -18.52 14.66 18.38
N LEU A 102 -17.46 13.84 18.25
CA LEU A 102 -17.26 13.00 17.07
C LEU A 102 -18.40 11.98 16.88
N GLY A 103 -18.99 11.49 17.97
CA GLY A 103 -20.10 10.55 17.98
C GLY A 103 -21.36 11.00 17.27
N GLN A 104 -21.51 12.30 17.06
CA GLN A 104 -22.65 12.89 16.37
C GLN A 104 -22.65 12.63 14.86
N SER A 105 -21.50 12.24 14.28
CA SER A 105 -21.39 12.06 12.83
C SER A 105 -20.55 10.86 12.37
N ILE A 106 -19.64 10.34 13.20
CA ILE A 106 -18.77 9.23 12.81
C ILE A 106 -19.60 7.96 12.58
N THR A 107 -19.47 7.39 11.38
CA THR A 107 -20.12 6.13 10.97
C THR A 107 -19.12 5.03 10.65
N GLU A 108 -17.84 5.37 10.45
CA GLU A 108 -16.74 4.43 10.22
C GLU A 108 -15.56 4.73 11.13
N MET A 109 -14.95 3.69 11.69
CA MET A 109 -13.73 3.78 12.48
C MET A 109 -12.68 2.81 11.95
N ILE A 110 -11.45 3.30 11.79
CA ILE A 110 -10.28 2.53 11.34
C ILE A 110 -9.22 2.58 12.43
N LEU A 111 -8.90 1.42 12.97
CA LEU A 111 -7.89 1.20 13.99
C LEU A 111 -6.66 0.54 13.35
N THR A 112 -5.51 1.20 13.40
CA THR A 112 -4.24 0.71 12.83
C THR A 112 -3.23 0.38 13.94
N ASP A 113 -2.71 -0.84 13.93
CA ASP A 113 -1.81 -1.41 14.94
C ASP A 113 -2.33 -1.32 16.38
N PHE A 114 -3.64 -1.31 16.56
CA PHE A 114 -4.35 -1.00 17.79
C PHE A 114 -5.25 -2.16 18.23
N GLY A 115 -5.21 -2.50 19.52
CA GLY A 115 -6.04 -3.54 20.10
C GLY A 115 -7.41 -2.99 20.53
N VAL A 116 -8.47 -3.77 20.34
CA VAL A 116 -9.77 -3.50 20.98
C VAL A 116 -9.81 -4.25 22.31
N ASP A 117 -9.76 -3.48 23.38
CA ASP A 117 -9.72 -3.92 24.78
C ASP A 117 -10.67 -3.09 25.68
N ARG A 118 -10.51 -3.23 27.00
CA ARG A 118 -11.34 -2.55 28.01
C ARG A 118 -11.27 -1.02 27.96
N GLU A 119 -10.14 -0.45 27.60
CA GLU A 119 -9.93 1.00 27.60
C GLU A 119 -10.55 1.62 26.32
N THR A 120 -10.47 0.90 25.20
CA THR A 120 -11.11 1.33 23.94
C THR A 120 -12.64 1.27 23.95
N HIS A 121 -13.21 0.44 24.84
CA HIS A 121 -14.66 0.27 24.99
C HIS A 121 -15.42 1.59 25.24
N GLN A 122 -14.82 2.55 25.95
CA GLN A 122 -15.48 3.83 26.25
C GLN A 122 -15.56 4.76 25.04
N ILE A 123 -14.58 4.67 24.13
CA ILE A 123 -14.63 5.40 22.87
C ILE A 123 -15.81 4.89 22.04
N PHE A 124 -16.03 3.57 21.97
CA PHE A 124 -17.18 3.02 21.26
C PHE A 124 -18.52 3.48 21.85
N LYS A 125 -18.62 3.65 23.18
CA LYS A 125 -19.80 4.26 23.83
C LYS A 125 -20.09 5.66 23.32
N ALA A 126 -19.05 6.46 23.12
CA ALA A 126 -19.18 7.81 22.62
C ALA A 126 -19.50 7.89 21.12
N LEU A 127 -19.51 6.77 20.38
CA LEU A 127 -19.73 6.71 18.93
C LEU A 127 -21.01 5.94 18.56
N PRO A 128 -22.21 6.42 18.93
CA PRO A 128 -23.46 5.67 18.77
C PRO A 128 -23.85 5.42 17.30
N LEU A 129 -23.37 6.23 16.36
CA LEU A 129 -23.67 6.10 14.92
C LEU A 129 -22.71 5.16 14.18
N LEU A 130 -21.74 4.56 14.89
CA LEU A 130 -20.74 3.69 14.28
C LEU A 130 -21.39 2.46 13.63
N ARG A 131 -21.23 2.35 12.31
CA ARG A 131 -21.77 1.25 11.48
C ARG A 131 -20.68 0.34 10.94
N ARG A 132 -19.46 0.86 10.77
CA ARG A 132 -18.34 0.14 10.17
C ARG A 132 -17.09 0.23 11.03
N LEU A 133 -16.47 -0.91 11.31
CA LEU A 133 -15.25 -0.98 12.08
C LEU A 133 -14.18 -1.74 11.29
N LYS A 134 -12.99 -1.15 11.15
CA LYS A 134 -11.83 -1.78 10.53
C LYS A 134 -10.69 -1.85 11.53
N ILE A 135 -10.16 -3.05 11.74
CA ILE A 135 -9.05 -3.31 12.65
C ILE A 135 -7.90 -3.87 11.80
N ARG A 136 -6.87 -3.05 11.59
CA ARG A 136 -5.76 -3.29 10.65
C ARG A 136 -4.42 -3.27 11.36
N GLY A 137 -3.43 -4.00 10.85
CA GLY A 137 -2.07 -4.00 11.39
C GLY A 137 -1.70 -5.28 12.13
N THR A 138 -0.40 -5.45 12.36
CA THR A 138 0.19 -6.71 12.87
C THR A 138 0.02 -6.86 14.38
N ASN A 139 -0.10 -5.74 15.09
CA ASN A 139 -0.34 -5.70 16.54
C ASN A 139 -1.80 -5.50 16.92
N SER A 140 -2.70 -5.44 15.93
CA SER A 140 -4.11 -5.24 16.17
C SER A 140 -4.78 -6.55 16.58
N PHE A 141 -5.73 -6.49 17.49
CA PHE A 141 -6.46 -7.67 17.95
C PHE A 141 -7.87 -7.31 18.41
N LEU A 142 -8.78 -8.27 18.29
CA LEU A 142 -10.13 -8.20 18.83
C LEU A 142 -10.31 -9.32 19.83
N LYS A 143 -10.32 -8.99 21.13
CA LYS A 143 -10.55 -9.97 22.20
C LYS A 143 -12.04 -10.11 22.47
N ILE A 144 -12.69 -10.99 21.72
CA ILE A 144 -14.13 -11.28 21.83
C ILE A 144 -14.51 -11.63 23.28
N LYS A 145 -13.67 -12.39 24.00
CA LYS A 145 -13.90 -12.72 25.41
C LYS A 145 -14.04 -11.49 26.28
N ASP A 146 -13.07 -10.58 26.23
CA ASP A 146 -13.04 -9.37 27.05
C ASP A 146 -14.29 -8.51 26.77
N LEU A 147 -14.72 -8.43 25.51
CA LEU A 147 -15.93 -7.70 25.13
C LEU A 147 -17.23 -8.34 25.63
N ILE A 148 -17.30 -9.68 25.72
CA ILE A 148 -18.42 -10.40 26.35
C ILE A 148 -18.42 -10.13 27.86
N ASP A 149 -17.27 -10.27 28.51
CA ASP A 149 -17.12 -10.09 29.95
C ASP A 149 -17.49 -8.65 30.39
N LEU A 150 -17.34 -7.68 29.49
CA LEU A 150 -17.73 -6.28 29.68
C LEU A 150 -19.20 -5.97 29.32
N ASN A 151 -19.98 -6.96 28.88
CA ASN A 151 -21.38 -6.83 28.47
C ASN A 151 -21.62 -5.72 27.41
N CYS A 152 -20.74 -5.66 26.40
CA CYS A 152 -20.74 -4.62 25.36
C CYS A 152 -21.89 -4.73 24.33
N LEU A 153 -22.93 -5.53 24.60
CA LEU A 153 -23.99 -5.90 23.64
C LEU A 153 -24.68 -4.69 22.98
N ALA A 154 -24.97 -3.65 23.78
CA ALA A 154 -25.65 -2.44 23.28
C ALA A 154 -24.76 -1.57 22.39
N LEU A 155 -23.42 -1.66 22.53
CA LEU A 155 -22.48 -0.73 21.93
C LEU A 155 -22.25 -0.98 20.45
N PHE A 156 -22.25 -2.26 20.08
CA PHE A 156 -22.06 -2.66 18.69
C PHE A 156 -23.38 -3.05 18.02
N ALA A 157 -24.52 -2.71 18.64
CA ALA A 157 -25.83 -2.96 18.07
C ALA A 157 -26.01 -2.27 16.70
N ASN A 158 -25.36 -1.14 16.45
CA ASN A 158 -25.44 -0.43 15.17
C ASN A 158 -24.38 -0.88 14.14
N LEU A 159 -23.46 -1.76 14.55
CA LEU A 159 -22.36 -2.20 13.69
C LEU A 159 -22.87 -3.22 12.65
N ASN A 160 -22.71 -2.87 11.37
CA ASN A 160 -23.14 -3.69 10.24
C ASN A 160 -21.95 -4.32 9.50
N ASP A 161 -20.79 -3.66 9.48
CA ASP A 161 -19.62 -4.12 8.75
C ASP A 161 -18.39 -4.17 9.65
N LEU A 162 -17.68 -5.30 9.62
CA LEU A 162 -16.46 -5.52 10.38
C LEU A 162 -15.36 -6.06 9.47
N GLU A 163 -14.20 -5.42 9.50
CA GLU A 163 -12.98 -5.86 8.80
C GLU A 163 -11.87 -6.08 9.81
N ILE A 164 -11.21 -7.25 9.76
CA ILE A 164 -10.19 -7.64 10.73
C ILE A 164 -8.96 -8.20 10.02
N SER A 165 -7.76 -7.74 10.39
CA SER A 165 -6.49 -8.26 9.87
C SER A 165 -5.81 -9.32 10.77
N SER A 166 -6.35 -9.61 11.97
CA SER A 166 -5.69 -10.43 13.01
C SER A 166 -6.42 -11.74 13.35
N PRO A 167 -5.74 -12.90 13.31
CA PRO A 167 -6.37 -14.22 13.47
C PRO A 167 -6.80 -14.53 14.90
N LEU A 168 -6.40 -13.71 15.88
CA LEU A 168 -6.64 -13.95 17.31
C LEU A 168 -8.12 -13.99 17.71
N CYS A 169 -9.01 -13.46 16.87
CA CYS A 169 -10.46 -13.48 17.13
C CYS A 169 -11.16 -14.76 16.67
N ILE A 170 -10.50 -15.62 15.88
CA ILE A 170 -11.20 -16.69 15.14
C ILE A 170 -11.67 -17.83 16.05
N ASP A 171 -10.94 -18.11 17.12
CA ASP A 171 -11.30 -19.16 18.09
C ASP A 171 -12.68 -18.95 18.70
N ARG A 172 -13.13 -17.69 18.83
CA ARG A 172 -14.45 -17.32 19.38
C ARG A 172 -15.33 -16.59 18.38
N ILE A 173 -15.07 -16.71 17.08
CA ILE A 173 -15.80 -15.94 16.06
C ILE A 173 -17.31 -16.25 16.03
N CYS A 174 -17.71 -17.45 16.43
CA CYS A 174 -19.12 -17.83 16.58
C CYS A 174 -19.85 -16.96 17.61
N ASP A 175 -19.15 -16.46 18.62
CA ASP A 175 -19.71 -15.61 19.68
C ASP A 175 -19.88 -14.14 19.21
N LEU A 176 -19.39 -13.80 18.02
CA LEU A 176 -19.41 -12.44 17.52
C LEU A 176 -20.82 -11.89 17.38
N LYS A 177 -21.79 -12.74 17.03
CA LYS A 177 -23.21 -12.38 16.96
C LYS A 177 -23.86 -12.10 18.31
N LEU A 178 -23.25 -12.56 19.42
CA LEU A 178 -23.69 -12.12 20.74
C LEU A 178 -23.40 -10.62 20.89
N ILE A 179 -22.19 -10.20 20.54
CA ILE A 179 -21.72 -8.82 20.75
C ILE A 179 -22.23 -7.86 19.67
N MET A 180 -22.33 -8.34 18.43
CA MET A 180 -22.65 -7.56 17.23
C MET A 180 -23.83 -8.20 16.49
N PRO A 181 -25.05 -8.15 17.05
CA PRO A 181 -26.19 -8.91 16.54
C PRO A 181 -26.56 -8.51 15.10
N ASN A 182 -26.46 -7.23 14.77
CA ASN A 182 -26.82 -6.67 13.47
C ASN A 182 -25.72 -6.74 12.41
N LEU A 183 -24.59 -7.42 12.69
CA LEU A 183 -23.50 -7.53 11.72
C LEU A 183 -23.98 -8.20 10.43
N LYS A 184 -23.79 -7.54 9.29
CA LYS A 184 -24.18 -8.01 7.95
C LYS A 184 -22.99 -8.43 7.10
N SER A 185 -21.79 -7.98 7.45
CA SER A 185 -20.57 -8.22 6.68
C SER A 185 -19.38 -8.42 7.60
N LEU A 186 -18.67 -9.52 7.40
CA LEU A 186 -17.42 -9.85 8.07
C LEU A 186 -16.34 -10.12 7.03
N ASN A 187 -15.26 -9.35 7.11
CA ASN A 187 -14.17 -9.39 6.15
C ASN A 187 -12.81 -9.59 6.83
N PHE A 188 -11.94 -10.38 6.20
CA PHE A 188 -10.63 -10.72 6.74
C PHE A 188 -9.52 -10.40 5.74
N THR A 189 -8.56 -9.55 6.09
CA THR A 189 -7.59 -9.02 5.10
C THR A 189 -6.21 -9.67 5.14
N ASP A 190 -5.72 -10.15 6.29
CA ASP A 190 -4.30 -10.54 6.44
C ASP A 190 -4.06 -11.74 7.38
N PHE A 191 -4.63 -12.91 7.09
CA PHE A 191 -4.34 -14.12 7.88
C PHE A 191 -3.17 -14.91 7.30
N ALA A 192 -2.01 -14.78 7.92
CA ALA A 192 -0.94 -15.76 7.79
C ALA A 192 -1.29 -16.98 8.65
N HIS A 193 -1.80 -18.03 7.99
CA HIS A 193 -2.07 -19.36 8.56
C HIS A 193 -3.34 -19.49 9.42
N LEU A 194 -4.26 -20.33 8.96
CA LEU A 194 -5.41 -20.82 9.73
C LEU A 194 -5.28 -22.31 10.00
N GLU A 195 -5.44 -22.69 11.26
CA GLU A 195 -5.57 -24.10 11.65
C GLU A 195 -6.96 -24.64 11.28
N SER A 196 -7.09 -25.96 11.14
CA SER A 196 -8.37 -26.60 10.76
C SER A 196 -9.52 -26.30 11.73
N ARG A 197 -9.22 -26.05 13.02
CA ARG A 197 -10.25 -25.61 14.00
C ARG A 197 -10.82 -24.23 13.68
N HIS A 198 -9.98 -23.30 13.20
CA HIS A 198 -10.41 -21.95 12.83
C HIS A 198 -11.36 -21.99 11.64
N LEU A 199 -11.05 -22.83 10.65
CA LEU A 199 -11.91 -23.03 9.50
C LEU A 199 -13.28 -23.60 9.89
N ARG A 200 -13.32 -24.60 10.79
CA ARG A 200 -14.58 -25.15 11.30
C ARG A 200 -15.44 -24.08 11.98
N ASN A 201 -14.81 -23.17 12.73
CA ASN A 201 -15.53 -22.04 13.34
C ASN A 201 -16.08 -21.07 12.29
N LEU A 202 -15.32 -20.77 11.23
CA LEU A 202 -15.79 -19.91 10.14
C LEU A 202 -16.96 -20.54 9.37
N ILE A 203 -16.85 -21.83 9.02
CA ILE A 203 -17.92 -22.58 8.35
C ILE A 203 -19.17 -22.62 9.25
N LYS A 204 -19.00 -22.88 10.55
CA LYS A 204 -20.12 -22.87 11.51
C LYS A 204 -20.78 -21.49 11.58
N LEU A 205 -19.99 -20.42 11.71
CA LEU A 205 -20.50 -19.06 11.75
C LEU A 205 -21.34 -18.72 10.51
N GLU A 206 -20.85 -19.07 9.32
CA GLU A 206 -21.54 -18.83 8.06
C GLU A 206 -22.79 -19.71 7.90
N LYS A 207 -22.74 -20.96 8.36
CA LYS A 207 -23.92 -21.83 8.40
C LYS A 207 -25.02 -21.25 9.29
N ASP A 208 -24.63 -20.70 10.44
CA ASP A 208 -25.55 -20.08 11.41
C ASP A 208 -26.00 -18.68 10.92
N ASN A 209 -25.22 -18.02 10.07
CA ASN A 209 -25.46 -16.65 9.58
C ASN A 209 -25.12 -16.50 8.08
N PRO A 210 -25.97 -17.02 7.17
CA PRO A 210 -25.67 -17.01 5.73
C PRO A 210 -25.52 -15.59 5.17
N GLY A 211 -24.50 -15.40 4.33
CA GLY A 211 -24.16 -14.13 3.69
C GLY A 211 -23.30 -13.20 4.55
N LEU A 212 -22.84 -13.65 5.73
CA LEU A 212 -22.03 -12.82 6.63
C LEU A 212 -20.60 -12.70 6.13
N LEU A 213 -19.97 -13.80 5.71
CA LEU A 213 -18.57 -13.82 5.31
C LEU A 213 -18.36 -13.21 3.91
N ARG A 214 -17.38 -12.32 3.77
CA ARG A 214 -16.89 -11.79 2.49
C ARG A 214 -15.66 -12.51 1.95
N THR A 215 -14.95 -13.22 2.81
CA THR A 215 -13.71 -13.93 2.49
C THR A 215 -13.81 -15.38 2.96
N MET A 216 -13.52 -16.31 2.06
CA MET A 216 -13.37 -17.73 2.38
C MET A 216 -11.90 -18.14 2.38
N TYR A 217 -11.51 -18.94 3.37
CA TYR A 217 -10.18 -19.53 3.43
C TYR A 217 -10.22 -20.99 3.02
N LEU A 218 -9.31 -21.38 2.13
CA LEU A 218 -9.14 -22.78 1.72
C LEU A 218 -8.08 -23.43 2.61
N PRO A 219 -8.41 -24.55 3.30
CA PRO A 219 -7.41 -25.34 4.00
C PRO A 219 -6.55 -26.12 3.01
N MET A 220 -5.50 -26.74 3.51
CA MET A 220 -4.85 -27.83 2.80
C MET A 220 -5.81 -29.02 2.72
N PHE A 221 -6.06 -29.53 1.52
CA PHE A 221 -6.79 -30.77 1.29
C PHE A 221 -5.78 -31.92 1.20
N GLN A 222 -5.59 -32.72 2.25
CA GLN A 222 -4.87 -34.00 2.14
C GLN A 222 -5.84 -35.08 1.66
N GLU A 223 -5.33 -36.14 1.02
CA GLU A 223 -6.15 -37.26 0.50
C GLU A 223 -6.60 -38.23 1.62
N ASN A 224 -6.87 -37.73 2.82
CA ASN A 224 -7.41 -38.50 3.94
C ASN A 224 -8.95 -38.37 3.98
N ARG A 225 -9.66 -39.41 4.47
CA ARG A 225 -11.14 -39.47 4.44
C ARG A 225 -11.83 -38.27 5.10
N ASP A 226 -11.23 -37.68 6.14
CA ASP A 226 -11.81 -36.52 6.83
C ASP A 226 -11.75 -35.23 6.01
N ASP A 227 -10.80 -35.08 5.09
CA ASP A 227 -10.63 -33.84 4.30
C ASP A 227 -11.64 -33.73 3.16
N GLY A 228 -12.10 -34.87 2.62
CA GLY A 228 -13.20 -34.89 1.64
C GLY A 228 -14.51 -34.32 2.22
N LYS A 229 -14.78 -34.57 3.50
CA LYS A 229 -15.93 -33.98 4.20
C LYS A 229 -15.77 -32.46 4.36
N HIS A 230 -14.60 -32.00 4.79
CA HIS A 230 -14.32 -30.57 4.93
C HIS A 230 -14.40 -29.83 3.59
N LYS A 231 -13.89 -30.43 2.50
CA LYS A 231 -14.01 -29.88 1.14
C LYS A 231 -15.47 -29.68 0.74
N ASN A 232 -16.32 -30.67 0.97
CA ASN A 232 -17.74 -30.57 0.65
C ASN A 232 -18.45 -29.51 1.51
N GLU A 233 -18.10 -29.38 2.80
CA GLU A 233 -18.64 -28.33 3.67
C GLU A 233 -18.26 -26.92 3.18
N ILE A 234 -17.04 -26.74 2.69
CA ILE A 234 -16.57 -25.48 2.09
C ILE A 234 -17.32 -25.18 0.80
N ILE A 235 -17.48 -26.16 -0.08
CA ILE A 235 -18.21 -25.99 -1.34
C ILE A 235 -19.66 -25.61 -1.06
N GLU A 236 -20.34 -26.28 -0.12
CA GLU A 236 -21.70 -25.94 0.29
C GLU A 236 -21.80 -24.53 0.88
N CYS A 237 -20.80 -24.13 1.68
CA CYS A 237 -20.70 -22.77 2.23
C CYS A 237 -20.61 -21.72 1.12
N ILE A 238 -19.72 -21.93 0.15
CA ILE A 238 -19.52 -21.06 -1.01
C ILE A 238 -20.79 -20.97 -1.86
N LYS A 239 -21.44 -22.12 -2.16
CA LYS A 239 -22.67 -22.18 -2.95
C LYS A 239 -23.81 -21.36 -2.35
N ARG A 240 -23.90 -21.33 -1.03
CA ARG A 240 -24.98 -20.65 -0.29
C ARG A 240 -24.67 -19.18 -0.02
N ASN A 241 -23.38 -18.81 0.02
CA ASN A 241 -22.96 -17.45 0.33
C ASN A 241 -22.76 -16.60 -0.93
N PHE A 242 -23.82 -15.91 -1.34
CA PHE A 242 -23.76 -14.94 -2.45
C PHE A 242 -23.01 -13.65 -2.14
N ALA A 243 -22.72 -13.38 -0.87
CA ALA A 243 -21.99 -12.20 -0.41
C ALA A 243 -20.46 -12.37 -0.50
N LEU A 244 -19.98 -13.60 -0.75
CA LEU A 244 -18.57 -13.92 -0.81
C LEU A 244 -17.89 -13.26 -2.02
N GLN A 245 -16.79 -12.56 -1.76
CA GLN A 245 -16.05 -11.80 -2.76
C GLN A 245 -14.65 -12.38 -2.99
N ARG A 246 -14.05 -12.98 -1.95
CA ARG A 246 -12.63 -13.34 -1.96
C ARG A 246 -12.38 -14.77 -1.52
N ILE A 247 -11.47 -15.46 -2.22
CA ILE A 247 -10.91 -16.74 -1.79
C ILE A 247 -9.43 -16.57 -1.49
N ILE A 248 -8.99 -17.11 -0.35
CA ILE A 248 -7.60 -17.01 0.10
C ILE A 248 -7.08 -18.39 0.53
N HIS A 249 -5.86 -18.72 0.13
CA HIS A 249 -5.08 -19.83 0.68
C HIS A 249 -3.71 -19.34 1.15
N THR A 250 -3.47 -19.35 2.46
CA THR A 250 -2.24 -18.84 3.09
C THR A 250 -1.45 -19.93 3.84
N SER A 251 -1.58 -21.20 3.43
CA SER A 251 -0.76 -22.26 4.02
C SER A 251 0.70 -22.15 3.57
N HIS A 252 1.60 -22.76 4.35
CA HIS A 252 2.98 -23.01 3.95
C HIS A 252 3.12 -24.21 3.00
N VAL A 253 2.03 -24.96 2.80
CA VAL A 253 1.96 -26.12 1.90
C VAL A 253 1.12 -25.75 0.67
N PRO A 254 1.61 -25.97 -0.56
CA PRO A 254 0.87 -25.64 -1.77
C PRO A 254 -0.32 -26.59 -1.98
N LEU A 255 -1.43 -26.07 -2.53
CA LEU A 255 -2.57 -26.88 -2.97
C LEU A 255 -2.29 -27.54 -4.33
N LYS A 256 -2.79 -28.78 -4.50
CA LYS A 256 -2.93 -29.40 -5.83
C LYS A 256 -4.00 -28.66 -6.64
N ALA A 257 -3.78 -28.45 -7.93
CA ALA A 257 -4.73 -27.73 -8.79
C ALA A 257 -6.12 -28.38 -8.84
N SER A 258 -6.18 -29.71 -8.99
CA SER A 258 -7.46 -30.44 -9.05
C SER A 258 -8.34 -30.21 -7.82
N SER A 259 -7.75 -30.13 -6.63
CA SER A 259 -8.49 -29.86 -5.39
C SER A 259 -9.10 -28.45 -5.36
N VAL A 260 -8.47 -27.49 -6.03
CA VAL A 260 -8.88 -26.10 -6.09
C VAL A 260 -9.91 -25.88 -7.20
N SER A 261 -9.71 -26.47 -8.38
CA SER A 261 -10.63 -26.35 -9.51
C SER A 261 -12.08 -26.68 -9.14
N ASP A 262 -12.31 -27.77 -8.40
CA ASP A 262 -13.67 -28.14 -7.95
C ASP A 262 -14.33 -27.09 -7.04
N VAL A 263 -13.54 -26.44 -6.18
CA VAL A 263 -14.03 -25.38 -5.29
C VAL A 263 -14.32 -24.14 -6.12
N LEU A 264 -13.41 -23.84 -7.04
CA LEU A 264 -13.48 -22.68 -7.89
C LEU A 264 -14.70 -22.76 -8.82
N ASP A 265 -14.95 -23.86 -9.53
CA ASP A 265 -16.07 -23.93 -10.49
C ASP A 265 -17.46 -23.62 -9.91
N GLU A 266 -17.62 -23.70 -8.58
CA GLU A 266 -18.87 -23.38 -7.87
C GLU A 266 -18.99 -21.90 -7.42
N CYS A 267 -17.95 -21.10 -7.63
CA CYS A 267 -17.83 -19.72 -7.16
C CYS A 267 -18.33 -18.69 -8.18
N ARG A 268 -19.58 -18.23 -8.05
CA ARG A 268 -20.17 -17.29 -9.05
C ARG A 268 -19.88 -15.80 -8.83
N ASN A 269 -19.70 -15.37 -7.58
CA ASN A 269 -19.62 -13.95 -7.22
C ASN A 269 -18.22 -13.49 -6.79
N ILE A 270 -17.22 -14.35 -6.93
CA ILE A 270 -15.85 -14.10 -6.48
C ILE A 270 -15.13 -13.22 -7.49
N ASN A 271 -14.56 -12.12 -7.01
CA ASN A 271 -13.82 -11.17 -7.83
C ASN A 271 -12.32 -11.16 -7.51
N GLU A 272 -11.89 -11.71 -6.38
CA GLU A 272 -10.47 -11.76 -5.98
C GLU A 272 -10.07 -13.16 -5.48
N ILE A 273 -8.93 -13.65 -5.97
CA ILE A 273 -8.39 -14.97 -5.61
C ILE A 273 -6.91 -14.84 -5.24
N PHE A 274 -6.53 -15.43 -4.11
CA PHE A 274 -5.17 -15.47 -3.60
C PHE A 274 -4.79 -16.91 -3.28
N LEU A 275 -3.88 -17.50 -4.05
CA LEU A 275 -3.59 -18.94 -3.97
C LEU A 275 -2.10 -19.24 -3.88
N TYR A 276 -1.77 -20.29 -3.11
CA TYR A 276 -0.48 -20.95 -3.14
C TYR A 276 -0.67 -22.39 -3.61
N CYS A 277 -0.20 -22.69 -4.82
CA CYS A 277 -0.50 -23.93 -5.54
C CYS A 277 0.77 -24.57 -6.12
N THR A 278 0.68 -25.86 -6.43
CA THR A 278 1.72 -26.57 -7.17
C THR A 278 1.71 -26.17 -8.64
N GLU A 279 0.54 -25.94 -9.22
CA GLU A 279 0.33 -25.56 -10.61
C GLU A 279 -0.89 -24.62 -10.72
N VAL A 280 -1.09 -24.01 -11.89
CA VAL A 280 -2.26 -23.15 -12.12
C VAL A 280 -3.50 -24.05 -12.18
N PRO A 281 -4.53 -23.81 -11.35
CA PRO A 281 -5.78 -24.54 -11.44
C PRO A 281 -6.40 -24.44 -12.84
N GLU A 282 -7.07 -25.50 -13.30
CA GLU A 282 -7.97 -25.35 -14.45
C GLU A 282 -9.13 -24.46 -14.03
N ILE A 283 -9.30 -23.36 -14.75
CA ILE A 283 -10.32 -22.34 -14.48
C ILE A 283 -11.21 -22.29 -15.72
N THR A 284 -12.42 -22.83 -15.64
CA THR A 284 -13.30 -22.94 -16.81
C THR A 284 -14.46 -21.92 -16.79
N SER A 285 -14.88 -21.50 -15.60
CA SER A 285 -16.19 -20.83 -15.43
C SER A 285 -16.13 -19.38 -14.91
N PHE A 286 -14.95 -18.75 -14.89
CA PHE A 286 -14.76 -17.47 -14.22
C PHE A 286 -14.50 -16.29 -15.13
N ASN A 287 -15.57 -15.68 -15.59
CA ASN A 287 -15.47 -14.40 -16.29
C ASN A 287 -15.49 -13.20 -15.33
N HIS A 288 -15.77 -13.32 -14.03
CA HIS A 288 -15.92 -12.14 -13.15
C HIS A 288 -14.68 -11.79 -12.29
N ILE A 289 -13.66 -12.66 -12.26
CA ILE A 289 -12.45 -12.41 -11.48
C ILE A 289 -11.70 -11.20 -12.02
N SER A 290 -11.41 -10.26 -11.15
CA SER A 290 -10.71 -9.01 -11.45
C SER A 290 -9.30 -8.96 -10.86
N VAL A 291 -9.03 -9.74 -9.80
CA VAL A 291 -7.73 -9.83 -9.12
C VAL A 291 -7.35 -11.29 -8.92
N LEU A 292 -6.14 -11.65 -9.36
CA LEU A 292 -5.54 -12.95 -9.09
C LEU A 292 -4.11 -12.76 -8.57
N GLU A 293 -3.84 -13.35 -7.41
CA GLU A 293 -2.49 -13.56 -6.89
C GLU A 293 -2.26 -15.07 -6.79
N ILE A 294 -1.22 -15.56 -7.47
CA ILE A 294 -0.88 -16.98 -7.46
C ILE A 294 0.61 -17.19 -7.22
N LYS A 295 0.92 -17.97 -6.20
CA LYS A 295 2.27 -18.42 -5.89
C LYS A 295 2.40 -19.89 -6.28
N LEU A 296 3.38 -20.17 -7.14
CA LEU A 296 3.61 -21.49 -7.73
C LEU A 296 4.92 -22.10 -7.19
N THR A 297 4.83 -23.35 -6.75
CA THR A 297 6.01 -24.13 -6.30
C THR A 297 6.55 -25.09 -7.33
N ASN A 298 5.94 -25.20 -8.52
CA ASN A 298 6.36 -26.19 -9.50
C ASN A 298 7.86 -26.10 -9.81
N GLU A 299 8.53 -27.24 -9.86
CA GLU A 299 9.92 -27.39 -10.33
C GLU A 299 10.00 -27.39 -11.87
N TYR A 300 8.84 -27.57 -12.54
CA TYR A 300 8.70 -27.62 -13.99
C TYR A 300 8.10 -26.33 -14.56
N LEU A 301 8.17 -26.18 -15.89
CA LEU A 301 7.58 -25.07 -16.63
C LEU A 301 6.10 -24.88 -16.23
N PRO A 302 5.71 -23.75 -15.61
CA PRO A 302 4.32 -23.54 -15.25
C PRO A 302 3.48 -23.38 -16.53
N ASN A 303 2.46 -24.22 -16.68
CA ASN A 303 1.45 -24.02 -17.72
C ASN A 303 0.51 -22.90 -17.28
N LEU A 304 0.66 -21.71 -17.87
CA LEU A 304 -0.20 -20.55 -17.59
C LEU A 304 -1.42 -20.46 -18.51
N SER A 305 -1.60 -21.38 -19.46
CA SER A 305 -2.73 -21.33 -20.40
C SER A 305 -4.12 -21.31 -19.75
N PRO A 306 -4.37 -21.93 -18.57
CA PRO A 306 -5.67 -21.83 -17.91
C PRO A 306 -6.07 -20.41 -17.53
N LEU A 307 -5.10 -19.49 -17.37
CA LEU A 307 -5.39 -18.09 -17.05
C LEU A 307 -6.16 -17.38 -18.16
N ASN A 308 -6.13 -17.88 -19.41
CA ASN A 308 -6.87 -17.28 -20.53
C ASN A 308 -8.39 -17.22 -20.32
N ALA A 309 -8.94 -18.06 -19.43
CA ALA A 309 -10.36 -18.00 -19.08
C ALA A 309 -10.73 -16.71 -18.32
N LEU A 310 -9.76 -16.06 -17.67
CA LEU A 310 -9.94 -14.88 -16.81
C LEU A 310 -10.03 -13.57 -17.60
N SER A 311 -10.98 -13.49 -18.53
CA SER A 311 -11.10 -12.38 -19.48
C SER A 311 -11.36 -10.99 -18.87
N GLN A 312 -11.79 -10.89 -17.61
CA GLN A 312 -12.01 -9.62 -16.90
C GLN A 312 -10.90 -9.27 -15.90
N LEU A 313 -9.81 -10.04 -15.88
CA LEU A 313 -8.71 -9.83 -14.97
C LEU A 313 -8.07 -8.45 -15.19
N LYS A 314 -7.99 -7.65 -14.13
CA LYS A 314 -7.37 -6.32 -14.14
C LYS A 314 -6.02 -6.31 -13.44
N ARG A 315 -5.85 -7.14 -12.41
CA ARG A 315 -4.60 -7.29 -11.65
C ARG A 315 -4.18 -8.74 -11.58
N LEU A 316 -2.93 -8.98 -11.93
CA LEU A 316 -2.30 -10.30 -11.89
C LEU A 316 -0.97 -10.23 -11.14
N GLU A 317 -0.82 -11.08 -10.13
CA GLU A 317 0.43 -11.29 -9.40
C GLU A 317 0.82 -12.76 -9.49
N ILE A 318 2.04 -13.04 -9.95
CA ILE A 318 2.56 -14.41 -10.09
C ILE A 318 3.93 -14.50 -9.41
N GLU A 319 4.08 -15.43 -8.47
CA GLU A 319 5.38 -15.83 -7.93
C GLU A 319 5.75 -17.25 -8.41
N VAL A 320 6.94 -17.41 -9.01
CA VAL A 320 7.45 -18.70 -9.51
C VAL A 320 8.83 -18.98 -8.91
N LYS A 321 8.96 -20.09 -8.18
CA LYS A 321 10.19 -20.44 -7.45
C LYS A 321 11.24 -21.18 -8.31
N GLU A 322 10.87 -22.15 -9.11
CA GLU A 322 11.87 -23.04 -9.74
C GLU A 322 11.50 -23.40 -11.18
N SER A 323 11.95 -22.61 -12.17
CA SER A 323 11.76 -22.97 -13.58
C SER A 323 12.69 -22.19 -14.50
N SER A 324 13.43 -22.86 -15.38
CA SER A 324 14.26 -22.23 -16.42
C SER A 324 13.48 -21.23 -17.28
N CYS A 325 12.21 -21.53 -17.54
CA CYS A 325 11.23 -20.68 -18.21
C CYS A 325 10.01 -20.49 -17.28
N CYS A 326 9.79 -19.28 -16.78
CA CYS A 326 8.82 -19.02 -15.71
C CYS A 326 7.42 -18.62 -16.17
N PHE A 327 7.23 -18.31 -17.45
CA PHE A 327 5.95 -17.87 -17.99
C PHE A 327 5.43 -18.77 -19.12
N GLY A 328 6.31 -19.60 -19.71
CA GLY A 328 6.06 -20.22 -21.00
C GLY A 328 6.28 -19.25 -22.16
N HIS A 329 6.24 -19.77 -23.39
CA HIS A 329 6.58 -18.99 -24.60
C HIS A 329 5.34 -18.55 -25.39
N ASN A 330 4.17 -19.02 -24.98
CA ASN A 330 2.90 -18.65 -25.59
C ASN A 330 2.33 -17.40 -24.91
N ALA A 331 1.82 -16.47 -25.70
CA ALA A 331 1.14 -15.29 -25.18
C ALA A 331 -0.24 -15.69 -24.62
N LEU A 332 -0.60 -15.10 -23.47
CA LEU A 332 -1.93 -15.17 -22.89
C LEU A 332 -2.81 -14.07 -23.47
N ASN A 333 -4.11 -14.32 -23.61
CA ASN A 333 -5.08 -13.34 -24.08
C ASN A 333 -5.72 -12.58 -22.91
N LEU A 334 -4.89 -11.85 -22.16
CA LEU A 334 -5.28 -11.13 -20.94
C LEU A 334 -5.22 -9.61 -21.14
N THR A 335 -6.00 -9.12 -22.11
CA THR A 335 -5.94 -7.74 -22.58
C THR A 335 -6.43 -6.70 -21.59
N LYS A 336 -7.22 -7.08 -20.57
CA LYS A 336 -7.74 -6.15 -19.56
C LYS A 336 -6.82 -5.95 -18.35
N VAL A 337 -5.71 -6.68 -18.29
CA VAL A 337 -4.76 -6.53 -17.18
C VAL A 337 -4.05 -5.19 -17.30
N GLU A 338 -4.20 -4.38 -16.26
CA GLU A 338 -3.56 -3.07 -16.11
C GLU A 338 -2.38 -3.12 -15.15
N ILE A 339 -2.40 -4.06 -14.19
CA ILE A 339 -1.40 -4.19 -13.12
C ILE A 339 -0.84 -5.61 -13.15
N LEU A 340 0.47 -5.72 -13.38
CA LEU A 340 1.18 -7.00 -13.39
C LEU A 340 2.36 -6.98 -12.43
N LYS A 341 2.41 -7.97 -11.54
CA LYS A 341 3.56 -8.22 -10.67
C LYS A 341 4.08 -9.64 -10.88
N LEU A 342 5.37 -9.75 -11.18
CA LEU A 342 6.07 -11.01 -11.40
C LEU A 342 7.23 -11.14 -10.40
N ILE A 343 7.23 -12.22 -9.63
CA ILE A 343 8.29 -12.58 -8.70
C ILE A 343 8.93 -13.88 -9.19
N ILE A 344 10.14 -13.81 -9.73
CA ILE A 344 10.80 -14.91 -10.43
C ILE A 344 12.10 -15.26 -9.73
N TRP A 345 12.24 -16.50 -9.28
CA TRP A 345 13.43 -16.89 -8.54
C TRP A 345 14.59 -17.36 -9.43
N LYS A 346 14.32 -18.09 -10.52
CA LYS A 346 15.35 -18.73 -11.36
C LYS A 346 15.00 -18.74 -12.87
N SER A 347 14.87 -17.60 -13.56
CA SER A 347 14.66 -17.61 -15.04
C SER A 347 15.46 -16.55 -15.81
N ASN A 348 16.01 -16.97 -16.95
CA ASN A 348 16.77 -16.14 -17.90
C ASN A 348 16.23 -16.29 -19.35
N CYS A 349 14.97 -16.70 -19.55
CA CYS A 349 14.46 -16.99 -20.90
C CYS A 349 13.94 -15.74 -21.62
N ASN A 350 14.54 -15.41 -22.77
CA ASN A 350 14.09 -14.29 -23.63
C ASN A 350 12.67 -14.46 -24.17
N GLU A 351 12.29 -15.67 -24.56
CA GLU A 351 10.98 -15.96 -25.13
C GLU A 351 9.86 -15.75 -24.09
N CYS A 352 10.13 -16.02 -22.81
CA CYS A 352 9.19 -15.71 -21.73
C CYS A 352 8.88 -14.21 -21.64
N TYR A 353 9.90 -13.35 -21.72
CA TYR A 353 9.69 -11.90 -21.66
C TYR A 353 8.97 -11.33 -22.89
N GLN A 354 9.21 -11.93 -24.07
CA GLN A 354 8.44 -11.61 -25.27
C GLN A 354 6.97 -12.05 -25.12
N ALA A 355 6.73 -13.24 -24.57
CA ALA A 355 5.38 -13.73 -24.29
C ALA A 355 4.65 -12.80 -23.31
N ILE A 356 5.29 -12.38 -22.21
CA ILE A 356 4.75 -11.40 -21.25
C ILE A 356 4.34 -10.12 -21.98
N SER A 357 5.25 -9.55 -22.78
CA SER A 357 5.00 -8.29 -23.48
C SER A 357 3.82 -8.38 -24.45
N ARG A 358 3.65 -9.54 -25.12
CA ARG A 358 2.52 -9.80 -26.02
C ARG A 358 1.22 -10.09 -25.26
N SER A 359 1.31 -10.64 -24.06
CA SER A 359 0.15 -11.05 -23.27
C SER A 359 -0.63 -9.89 -22.67
N PHE A 360 0.07 -8.80 -22.36
CA PHE A 360 -0.46 -7.67 -21.60
C PHE A 360 -0.19 -6.35 -22.33
N PRO A 361 -0.90 -6.05 -23.43
CA PRO A 361 -0.59 -4.89 -24.27
C PRO A 361 -0.88 -3.52 -23.62
N PHE A 362 -1.72 -3.46 -22.58
CA PHE A 362 -2.21 -2.20 -21.99
C PHE A 362 -1.80 -1.99 -20.52
N LEU A 363 -0.64 -2.52 -20.11
CA LEU A 363 -0.18 -2.36 -18.72
C LEU A 363 0.02 -0.88 -18.35
N ARG A 364 -0.53 -0.53 -17.19
CA ARG A 364 -0.31 0.75 -16.49
C ARG A 364 0.78 0.62 -15.44
N GLU A 365 0.89 -0.53 -14.79
CA GLU A 365 1.84 -0.79 -13.72
C GLU A 365 2.49 -2.16 -13.92
N PHE A 366 3.82 -2.19 -13.94
CA PHE A 366 4.59 -3.42 -14.04
C PHE A 366 5.66 -3.51 -12.96
N GLN A 367 5.64 -4.60 -12.19
CA GLN A 367 6.65 -4.92 -11.21
C GLN A 367 7.31 -6.26 -11.51
N LEU A 368 8.62 -6.25 -11.68
CA LEU A 368 9.45 -7.42 -11.88
C LEU A 368 10.45 -7.54 -10.72
N ILE A 369 10.36 -8.61 -9.94
CA ILE A 369 11.31 -8.95 -8.87
C ILE A 369 11.98 -10.26 -9.26
N THR A 370 13.28 -10.24 -9.50
CA THR A 370 14.05 -11.42 -9.87
C THR A 370 15.06 -11.79 -8.79
N PHE A 371 15.21 -13.07 -8.48
CA PHE A 371 16.30 -13.57 -7.61
C PHE A 371 17.42 -14.25 -8.41
N CYS A 372 17.33 -14.24 -9.74
CA CYS A 372 18.38 -14.75 -10.63
C CYS A 372 19.44 -13.68 -10.91
N ASN A 373 20.65 -14.16 -11.27
CA ASN A 373 21.81 -13.30 -11.49
C ASN A 373 21.74 -12.46 -12.79
N ALA A 374 20.79 -12.72 -13.68
CA ALA A 374 20.69 -12.04 -14.97
C ALA A 374 19.24 -11.88 -15.43
N THR A 375 18.79 -10.64 -15.65
CA THR A 375 17.73 -10.41 -16.64
C THR A 375 18.41 -10.49 -18.01
N PRO A 376 17.81 -11.15 -19.00
CA PRO A 376 18.36 -11.15 -20.34
C PRO A 376 18.55 -9.72 -20.86
N ARG A 377 19.67 -9.47 -21.55
CA ARG A 377 20.00 -8.14 -22.07
C ARG A 377 18.92 -7.64 -23.03
N GLY A 378 18.60 -6.35 -22.93
CA GLY A 378 17.66 -5.66 -23.81
C GLY A 378 16.18 -5.78 -23.40
N GLN A 379 15.85 -6.49 -22.32
CA GLN A 379 14.45 -6.66 -21.90
C GLN A 379 13.86 -5.41 -21.27
N ILE A 380 14.68 -4.59 -20.60
CA ILE A 380 14.17 -3.32 -20.07
C ILE A 380 13.70 -2.41 -21.22
N LYS A 381 14.45 -2.40 -22.33
CA LYS A 381 14.05 -1.69 -23.56
C LYS A 381 12.78 -2.23 -24.18
N SER A 382 12.59 -3.56 -24.21
CA SER A 382 11.39 -4.16 -24.80
C SER A 382 10.15 -3.69 -24.03
N PHE A 383 10.19 -3.67 -22.68
CA PHE A 383 9.10 -3.16 -21.85
C PHE A 383 8.76 -1.69 -22.15
N PHE A 384 9.77 -0.81 -22.21
CA PHE A 384 9.56 0.59 -22.57
C PHE A 384 8.97 0.77 -23.96
N SER A 385 9.40 -0.05 -24.93
CA SER A 385 8.95 0.06 -26.31
C SER A 385 7.51 -0.43 -26.49
N VAL A 386 7.13 -1.50 -25.79
CA VAL A 386 5.81 -2.12 -25.90
C VAL A 386 4.76 -1.28 -25.16
N TRP A 387 5.05 -0.83 -23.93
CA TRP A 387 4.08 -0.13 -23.09
C TRP A 387 4.26 1.40 -23.04
N SER A 388 5.00 1.97 -24.00
CA SER A 388 5.32 3.41 -24.07
C SER A 388 4.15 4.37 -23.88
N SER A 389 2.94 4.00 -24.31
CA SER A 389 1.74 4.84 -24.24
C SER A 389 0.91 4.66 -22.96
N SER A 390 1.05 3.54 -22.23
CA SER A 390 0.18 3.19 -21.11
C SER A 390 0.90 3.10 -19.77
N LEU A 391 2.20 2.75 -19.76
CA LEU A 391 2.95 2.46 -18.56
C LEU A 391 3.20 3.73 -17.73
N SER A 392 2.60 3.78 -16.54
CA SER A 392 2.76 4.88 -15.59
C SER A 392 3.74 4.56 -14.46
N GLU A 393 3.90 3.28 -14.12
CA GLU A 393 4.80 2.80 -13.08
C GLU A 393 5.57 1.55 -13.53
N LEU A 394 6.89 1.60 -13.34
CA LEU A 394 7.79 0.48 -13.61
C LEU A 394 8.70 0.23 -12.41
N THR A 395 8.65 -0.99 -11.88
CA THR A 395 9.60 -1.48 -10.88
C THR A 395 10.35 -2.69 -11.42
N ILE A 396 11.68 -2.64 -11.41
CA ILE A 396 12.55 -3.78 -11.75
C ILE A 396 13.58 -3.94 -10.63
N ARG A 397 13.56 -5.07 -9.91
CA ARG A 397 14.49 -5.34 -8.80
C ARG A 397 15.14 -6.70 -8.96
N HIS A 398 16.46 -6.74 -8.80
CA HIS A 398 17.22 -7.97 -8.67
C HIS A 398 17.63 -8.17 -7.21
N ALA A 399 17.15 -9.23 -6.57
CA ALA A 399 17.39 -9.45 -5.15
C ALA A 399 18.80 -9.97 -4.83
N ASN A 400 19.37 -10.85 -5.66
CA ASN A 400 20.58 -11.62 -5.31
C ASN A 400 21.80 -11.43 -6.24
N SER A 401 21.71 -10.62 -7.30
CA SER A 401 22.86 -10.43 -8.19
C SER A 401 23.90 -9.49 -7.56
N CYS A 402 25.15 -9.63 -8.00
CA CYS A 402 26.26 -8.70 -7.75
C CYS A 402 26.84 -8.13 -9.05
N ILE A 403 26.29 -8.52 -10.22
CA ILE A 403 26.80 -8.12 -11.54
C ILE A 403 26.00 -6.89 -12.00
N GLY A 404 26.68 -5.75 -12.11
CA GLY A 404 26.08 -4.52 -12.58
C GLY A 404 25.67 -4.57 -14.05
N ILE A 405 24.40 -4.30 -14.34
CA ILE A 405 23.84 -4.10 -15.69
C ILE A 405 23.76 -2.58 -15.93
N PRO A 406 24.56 -2.01 -16.85
CA PRO A 406 24.47 -0.59 -17.17
C PRO A 406 23.11 -0.26 -17.80
N LEU A 407 22.35 0.66 -17.19
CA LEU A 407 21.05 1.05 -17.73
C LEU A 407 21.17 1.68 -19.12
N ALA A 408 22.24 2.44 -19.37
CA ALA A 408 22.51 3.02 -20.68
C ALA A 408 22.57 1.98 -21.82
N SER A 409 23.11 0.78 -21.57
CA SER A 409 23.14 -0.28 -22.58
C SER A 409 21.77 -0.88 -22.82
N GLU A 410 20.96 -0.99 -21.76
CA GLU A 410 19.59 -1.48 -21.87
C GLU A 410 18.70 -0.50 -22.63
N LEU A 411 18.92 0.81 -22.51
CA LEU A 411 18.15 1.84 -23.22
C LEU A 411 18.63 2.12 -24.66
N ASN A 412 19.68 1.43 -25.15
CA ASN A 412 20.21 1.68 -26.49
C ASN A 412 19.19 1.32 -27.60
N GLY A 413 18.88 2.29 -28.46
CA GLY A 413 17.95 2.14 -29.58
C GLY A 413 16.49 1.99 -29.16
N CYS A 414 16.12 2.47 -27.97
CA CYS A 414 14.72 2.81 -27.72
C CYS A 414 14.37 3.98 -28.64
N ASP A 415 13.31 3.84 -29.45
CA ASP A 415 12.91 4.89 -30.40
C ASP A 415 11.59 5.57 -29.98
N LYS A 416 10.93 5.06 -28.94
CA LYS A 416 9.65 5.56 -28.44
C LYS A 416 9.81 6.24 -27.09
N ILE A 417 9.19 7.41 -26.95
CA ILE A 417 9.12 8.15 -25.70
C ILE A 417 8.02 7.54 -24.82
N CYS A 418 8.36 7.21 -23.58
CA CYS A 418 7.46 6.70 -22.56
C CYS A 418 6.88 7.86 -21.74
N SER A 419 6.03 8.68 -22.37
CA SER A 419 5.54 9.94 -21.78
C SER A 419 4.55 9.74 -20.63
N ALA A 420 3.92 8.57 -20.54
CA ALA A 420 3.00 8.20 -19.47
C ALA A 420 3.72 7.86 -18.15
N LEU A 421 5.02 7.53 -18.20
CA LEU A 421 5.77 7.05 -17.05
C LEU A 421 5.99 8.17 -16.02
N LYS A 422 5.43 7.97 -14.82
CA LYS A 422 5.55 8.89 -13.68
C LYS A 422 6.45 8.34 -12.58
N SER A 423 6.55 7.03 -12.44
CA SER A 423 7.31 6.36 -11.39
C SER A 423 8.23 5.28 -11.97
N LEU A 424 9.52 5.36 -11.64
CA LEU A 424 10.53 4.38 -12.06
C LEU A 424 11.35 3.94 -10.84
N HIS A 425 11.38 2.64 -10.60
CA HIS A 425 12.13 2.02 -9.52
C HIS A 425 13.07 0.94 -10.05
N LEU A 426 14.36 1.16 -9.88
CA LEU A 426 15.43 0.27 -10.32
C LEU A 426 16.16 -0.26 -9.08
N GLY A 427 15.94 -1.53 -8.75
CA GLY A 427 16.56 -2.20 -7.61
C GLY A 427 18.05 -2.50 -7.80
N ASN A 428 18.60 -3.33 -6.92
CA ASN A 428 20.03 -3.68 -6.94
C ASN A 428 20.49 -4.11 -8.35
N ASN A 429 21.77 -3.85 -8.65
CA ASN A 429 22.48 -4.24 -9.86
C ASN A 429 22.18 -3.47 -11.15
N ILE A 430 21.26 -2.51 -11.16
CA ILE A 430 21.11 -1.63 -12.31
C ILE A 430 22.04 -0.42 -12.12
N VAL A 431 23.12 -0.37 -12.90
CA VAL A 431 24.13 0.68 -12.80
C VAL A 431 23.67 1.91 -13.57
N ILE A 432 23.52 3.03 -12.86
CA ILE A 432 23.14 4.32 -13.42
C ILE A 432 24.40 5.18 -13.53
N ASN A 433 24.67 5.66 -14.74
CA ASN A 433 25.76 6.59 -15.04
C ASN A 433 25.24 7.80 -15.82
N GLY A 434 26.11 8.77 -16.13
CA GLY A 434 25.74 9.97 -16.89
C GLY A 434 24.98 9.66 -18.20
N ASN A 435 25.48 8.73 -19.00
CA ASN A 435 24.83 8.33 -20.25
C ASN A 435 23.44 7.69 -20.03
N SER A 436 23.22 7.06 -18.87
CA SER A 436 21.92 6.51 -18.48
C SER A 436 20.92 7.61 -18.22
N ILE A 437 21.37 8.69 -17.56
CA ILE A 437 20.55 9.88 -17.27
C ILE A 437 20.14 10.57 -18.55
N ASP A 438 21.09 10.85 -19.44
CA ASP A 438 20.81 11.55 -20.71
C ASP A 438 19.71 10.82 -21.49
N LYS A 439 19.79 9.48 -21.52
CA LYS A 439 18.76 8.62 -22.13
C LYS A 439 17.44 8.64 -21.37
N LEU A 440 17.46 8.49 -20.05
CA LEU A 440 16.23 8.51 -19.25
C LEU A 440 15.46 9.82 -19.42
N CYS A 441 16.16 10.96 -19.50
CA CYS A 441 15.52 12.27 -19.67
C CYS A 441 14.83 12.39 -21.02
N LEU A 442 15.42 11.80 -22.07
CA LEU A 442 14.81 11.74 -23.40
C LEU A 442 13.59 10.80 -23.43
N PHE A 443 13.70 9.62 -22.80
CA PHE A 443 12.65 8.59 -22.86
C PHE A 443 11.50 8.82 -21.89
N CYS A 444 11.76 9.37 -20.71
CA CYS A 444 10.80 9.48 -19.62
C CYS A 444 10.71 10.93 -19.11
N PRO A 445 10.32 11.90 -19.96
CA PRO A 445 10.40 13.33 -19.62
C PRO A 445 9.45 13.77 -18.49
N ASN A 446 8.44 12.95 -18.17
CA ASN A 446 7.42 13.25 -17.16
C ASN A 446 7.66 12.52 -15.82
N LEU A 447 8.87 12.00 -15.58
CA LEU A 447 9.18 11.26 -14.37
C LEU A 447 9.04 12.15 -13.12
N LEU A 448 8.23 11.72 -12.17
CA LEU A 448 7.97 12.42 -10.89
C LEU A 448 8.64 11.72 -9.72
N THR A 449 8.77 10.40 -9.80
CA THR A 449 9.38 9.55 -8.77
C THR A 449 10.48 8.70 -9.39
N PHE A 450 11.68 8.81 -8.83
CA PHE A 450 12.79 7.95 -9.20
C PHE A 450 13.41 7.32 -7.98
N LYS A 451 13.47 5.99 -7.99
CA LYS A 451 14.09 5.19 -6.94
C LYS A 451 15.16 4.31 -7.54
N PHE A 452 16.36 4.34 -6.99
CA PHE A 452 17.41 3.44 -7.42
C PHE A 452 18.35 3.02 -6.31
N HIS A 453 19.04 1.90 -6.55
CA HIS A 453 20.05 1.36 -5.65
C HIS A 453 21.46 1.62 -6.20
N VAL A 454 22.39 1.99 -5.31
CA VAL A 454 23.79 2.27 -5.62
C VAL A 454 24.65 1.16 -5.03
N GLY A 455 25.34 0.42 -5.89
CA GLY A 455 26.32 -0.60 -5.52
C GLY A 455 27.75 -0.17 -5.82
N SER A 456 28.72 -1.01 -5.46
CA SER A 456 30.17 -0.79 -5.67
C SER A 456 30.57 -0.51 -7.12
N ALA A 457 29.82 -1.04 -8.10
CA ALA A 457 30.07 -0.83 -9.53
C ALA A 457 29.51 0.52 -10.06
N SER A 458 28.86 1.32 -9.22
CA SER A 458 28.26 2.59 -9.63
C SER A 458 29.32 3.69 -9.69
N PRO A 459 29.22 4.62 -10.64
CA PRO A 459 30.06 5.82 -10.60
C PRO A 459 29.76 6.64 -9.33
N PRO A 460 30.66 7.56 -8.95
CA PRO A 460 30.41 8.49 -7.85
C PRO A 460 29.07 9.19 -8.00
N ILE A 461 28.28 9.19 -6.92
CA ILE A 461 26.86 9.60 -6.94
C ILE A 461 26.78 11.08 -7.29
N GLU A 462 27.64 11.92 -6.74
CA GLU A 462 27.63 13.37 -6.87
C GLU A 462 27.69 13.81 -8.34
N ARG A 463 28.55 13.18 -9.16
CA ARG A 463 28.65 13.47 -10.60
C ARG A 463 27.40 13.09 -11.39
N THR A 464 26.72 12.05 -10.95
CA THR A 464 25.52 11.50 -11.58
C THR A 464 24.31 12.34 -11.16
N LEU A 465 24.26 12.76 -9.90
CA LEU A 465 23.15 13.47 -9.29
C LEU A 465 22.96 14.89 -9.83
N GLU A 466 24.05 15.64 -10.03
CA GLU A 466 23.98 17.00 -10.58
C GLU A 466 23.32 17.01 -11.96
N LYS A 467 23.83 16.20 -12.88
CA LYS A 467 23.27 16.06 -14.24
C LYS A 467 21.81 15.67 -14.20
N PHE A 468 21.47 14.74 -13.31
CA PHE A 468 20.12 14.21 -13.17
C PHE A 468 19.11 15.26 -12.70
N LEU A 469 19.42 16.00 -11.63
CA LEU A 469 18.51 17.02 -11.09
C LEU A 469 18.31 18.19 -12.05
N ILE A 470 19.35 18.55 -12.83
CA ILE A 470 19.24 19.54 -13.90
C ILE A 470 18.30 19.06 -15.01
N ALA A 471 18.47 17.81 -15.44
CA ALA A 471 17.74 17.27 -16.58
C ALA A 471 16.30 16.82 -16.25
N MET A 472 15.97 16.60 -14.96
CA MET A 472 14.63 16.22 -14.50
C MET A 472 14.03 17.25 -13.53
N PRO A 473 13.71 18.47 -13.98
CA PRO A 473 13.24 19.53 -13.10
C PRO A 473 11.89 19.23 -12.45
N ARG A 474 11.07 18.34 -13.01
CA ARG A 474 9.74 17.99 -12.47
C ARG A 474 9.78 16.94 -11.37
N LEU A 475 10.95 16.39 -11.06
CA LEU A 475 11.10 15.32 -10.08
C LEU A 475 10.68 15.80 -8.69
N ARG A 476 9.78 15.05 -8.05
CA ARG A 476 9.26 15.32 -6.71
C ARG A 476 9.79 14.35 -5.67
N THR A 477 10.07 13.11 -6.06
CA THR A 477 10.55 12.06 -5.14
C THR A 477 11.83 11.46 -5.70
N LEU A 478 12.90 11.54 -4.91
CA LEU A 478 14.18 10.92 -5.22
C LEU A 478 14.63 10.02 -4.08
N LEU A 479 14.75 8.73 -4.35
CA LEU A 479 15.11 7.72 -3.36
C LEU A 479 16.35 6.96 -3.82
N ILE A 480 17.50 7.33 -3.25
CA ILE A 480 18.78 6.69 -3.49
C ILE A 480 19.07 5.78 -2.31
N HIS A 481 19.11 4.48 -2.55
CA HIS A 481 19.42 3.50 -1.52
C HIS A 481 20.77 2.83 -1.79
N PRO A 482 21.48 2.42 -0.74
CA PRO A 482 22.59 1.52 -0.93
C PRO A 482 22.11 0.14 -1.39
N SER A 483 22.92 -0.54 -2.18
CA SER A 483 22.68 -1.94 -2.54
C SER A 483 22.64 -2.80 -1.27
N GLU A 484 21.66 -3.69 -1.19
CA GLU A 484 21.58 -4.66 -0.07
C GLU A 484 22.59 -5.81 -0.24
N THR A 485 23.08 -6.03 -1.47
CA THR A 485 23.93 -7.18 -1.83
C THR A 485 25.42 -6.84 -1.96
N CYS A 486 25.77 -5.55 -1.97
CA CYS A 486 27.15 -5.11 -2.19
C CYS A 486 27.52 -3.98 -1.22
N PHE A 487 28.71 -4.06 -0.63
CA PHE A 487 29.27 -2.94 0.12
C PHE A 487 29.48 -1.76 -0.82
N PHE A 488 28.74 -0.70 -0.56
CA PHE A 488 28.96 0.61 -1.15
C PHE A 488 29.44 1.52 -0.01
N ASN A 489 30.40 2.40 -0.25
CA ASN A 489 30.84 3.35 0.78
C ASN A 489 30.82 4.75 0.18
N VAL A 490 30.22 5.69 0.91
CA VAL A 490 30.22 7.11 0.55
C VAL A 490 31.18 7.79 1.50
N THR A 491 32.21 8.42 0.97
CA THR A 491 33.15 9.21 1.79
C THR A 491 32.45 10.41 2.41
N PHE A 492 33.05 11.00 3.45
CA PHE A 492 32.50 12.20 4.08
C PHE A 492 32.41 13.38 3.11
N ASP A 493 33.41 13.54 2.23
CA ASP A 493 33.44 14.61 1.24
C ASP A 493 32.35 14.40 0.18
N GLU A 494 32.18 13.17 -0.33
CA GLU A 494 31.10 12.84 -1.26
C GLU A 494 29.72 13.08 -0.63
N ALA A 495 29.51 12.69 0.64
CA ALA A 495 28.24 12.93 1.33
C ALA A 495 27.92 14.44 1.42
N SER A 496 28.94 15.27 1.70
CA SER A 496 28.80 16.73 1.75
C SER A 496 28.47 17.31 0.37
N MET A 497 29.18 16.87 -0.67
CA MET A 497 28.92 17.30 -2.06
C MET A 497 27.52 16.91 -2.53
N ILE A 498 27.05 15.70 -2.20
CA ILE A 498 25.69 15.25 -2.52
C ILE A 498 24.65 16.23 -1.94
N ILE A 499 24.80 16.63 -0.68
CA ILE A 499 23.89 17.57 -0.02
C ILE A 499 23.91 18.94 -0.73
N GLU A 500 25.08 19.47 -1.04
CA GLU A 500 25.23 20.77 -1.73
C GLU A 500 24.57 20.76 -3.12
N ILE A 501 24.78 19.69 -3.89
CA ILE A 501 24.16 19.51 -5.21
C ILE A 501 22.64 19.48 -5.09
N ILE A 502 22.10 18.76 -4.09
CA ILE A 502 20.65 18.69 -3.85
C ILE A 502 20.08 20.05 -3.47
N ILE A 503 20.77 20.81 -2.61
CA ILE A 503 20.37 22.17 -2.26
C ILE A 503 20.32 23.06 -3.50
N LYS A 504 21.34 22.94 -4.38
CA LYS A 504 21.46 23.78 -5.57
C LYS A 504 20.41 23.48 -6.64
N TYR A 505 20.14 22.20 -6.91
CA TYR A 505 19.35 21.77 -8.07
C TYR A 505 18.02 21.08 -7.71
N GLY A 506 17.83 20.61 -6.47
CA GLY A 506 16.69 19.81 -6.03
C GLY A 506 15.45 20.59 -5.60
N ARG A 507 15.22 21.80 -6.15
CA ARG A 507 14.19 22.75 -5.65
C ARG A 507 12.77 22.19 -5.61
N ASN A 508 12.43 21.28 -6.52
CA ASN A 508 11.07 20.70 -6.63
C ASN A 508 10.89 19.40 -5.84
N LEU A 509 11.92 18.93 -5.13
CA LEU A 509 11.86 17.71 -4.34
C LEU A 509 10.96 17.90 -3.11
N ARG A 510 10.07 16.94 -2.91
CA ARG A 510 9.21 16.78 -1.72
C ARG A 510 9.72 15.66 -0.82
N ASN A 511 10.15 14.55 -1.41
CA ASN A 511 10.63 13.39 -0.67
C ASN A 511 12.03 13.01 -1.12
N LEU A 512 12.93 12.87 -0.14
CA LEU A 512 14.33 12.59 -0.39
C LEU A 512 14.83 11.42 0.48
N THR A 513 15.50 10.47 -0.14
CA THR A 513 16.38 9.54 0.56
C THR A 513 17.74 9.51 -0.12
N ILE A 514 18.80 9.65 0.68
CA ILE A 514 20.19 9.58 0.18
C ILE A 514 21.08 8.77 1.13
N PRO A 515 22.09 8.06 0.59
CA PRO A 515 23.15 7.48 1.40
C PRO A 515 24.06 8.57 1.96
N THR A 516 24.58 8.37 3.16
CA THR A 516 25.47 9.31 3.87
C THR A 516 26.57 8.58 4.62
N HIS A 517 27.66 9.29 4.95
CA HIS A 517 28.74 8.79 5.78
C HIS A 517 28.43 8.94 7.28
N TYR A 518 28.91 8.05 8.14
CA TYR A 518 28.65 8.09 9.59
C TYR A 518 29.20 9.35 10.28
N LYS A 519 30.27 9.96 9.74
CA LYS A 519 30.81 11.24 10.25
C LYS A 519 29.97 12.47 9.87
N THR A 520 28.95 12.31 9.03
CA THR A 520 28.07 13.43 8.64
C THR A 520 27.29 13.90 9.85
N ASN A 521 27.23 15.22 10.10
CA ASN A 521 26.28 15.75 11.08
C ASN A 521 24.87 15.72 10.48
N HIS A 522 24.17 14.60 10.61
CA HIS A 522 22.87 14.36 9.95
C HIS A 522 21.81 15.41 10.32
N THR A 523 21.79 15.84 11.59
CA THR A 523 20.85 16.89 12.04
C THR A 523 21.13 18.21 11.34
N HIS A 524 22.40 18.63 11.25
CA HIS A 524 22.77 19.85 10.54
C HIS A 524 22.46 19.74 9.04
N ALA A 525 22.80 18.62 8.41
CA ALA A 525 22.51 18.34 7.01
C ALA A 525 21.01 18.42 6.69
N MET A 526 20.17 17.76 7.48
CA MET A 526 18.71 17.81 7.31
C MET A 526 18.14 19.22 7.50
N LYS A 527 18.58 19.94 8.55
CA LYS A 527 18.17 21.33 8.77
C LYS A 527 18.57 22.22 7.60
N SER A 528 19.76 22.03 7.05
CA SER A 528 20.22 22.74 5.85
C SER A 528 19.34 22.43 4.63
N LEU A 529 19.01 21.15 4.40
CA LEU A 529 18.10 20.74 3.33
C LEU A 529 16.72 21.38 3.46
N PHE A 530 16.08 21.32 4.63
CA PHE A 530 14.78 21.97 4.84
C PHE A 530 14.86 23.49 4.73
N LYS A 531 15.92 24.10 5.23
CA LYS A 531 16.10 25.56 5.12
C LYS A 531 16.14 26.03 3.67
N ASN A 532 16.78 25.26 2.79
CA ASN A 532 17.01 25.68 1.39
C ASN A 532 15.99 25.09 0.38
N LEU A 533 15.28 24.02 0.73
CA LEU A 533 14.31 23.36 -0.14
C LEU A 533 12.90 23.53 0.44
N GLU A 534 12.17 24.50 -0.09
CA GLU A 534 10.85 24.92 0.41
C GLU A 534 9.82 23.79 0.38
N TYR A 535 9.76 23.04 -0.73
CA TYR A 535 8.77 21.98 -0.94
C TYR A 535 9.12 20.65 -0.27
N LEU A 536 10.30 20.55 0.35
CA LEU A 536 10.77 19.32 0.96
C LEU A 536 9.93 19.01 2.20
N SER A 537 9.15 17.92 2.14
CA SER A 537 8.30 17.43 3.23
C SER A 537 8.99 16.36 4.06
N PHE A 538 9.86 15.55 3.44
CA PHE A 538 10.45 14.37 4.07
C PHE A 538 11.91 14.14 3.63
N VAL A 539 12.78 13.89 4.60
CA VAL A 539 14.19 13.50 4.36
C VAL A 539 14.54 12.27 5.17
N GLN A 540 15.19 11.31 4.51
CA GLN A 540 15.86 10.19 5.13
C GLN A 540 17.33 10.15 4.72
N LEU A 541 18.23 10.18 5.69
CA LEU A 541 19.67 9.97 5.48
C LEU A 541 20.01 8.55 5.95
N LYS A 542 20.46 7.70 5.03
CA LYS A 542 20.83 6.30 5.33
C LYS A 542 22.33 6.19 5.56
N GLU A 543 22.71 5.74 6.76
CA GLU A 543 24.10 5.45 7.09
C GLU A 543 24.51 4.07 6.57
N MET A 544 25.77 3.92 6.16
CA MET A 544 26.27 2.75 5.44
C MET A 544 26.93 1.70 6.36
N ASP A 545 27.41 2.07 7.54
CA ASP A 545 28.28 1.24 8.38
C ASP A 545 27.55 0.50 9.53
N SER A 546 26.29 0.82 9.79
CA SER A 546 25.51 0.21 10.85
C SER A 546 24.26 -0.46 10.27
N ARG A 547 24.04 -1.74 10.58
CA ARG A 547 22.84 -2.51 10.15
C ARG A 547 21.50 -1.91 10.63
N ARG A 548 21.49 -0.77 11.32
CA ARG A 548 20.31 -0.13 11.92
C ARG A 548 20.57 1.37 12.01
N TYR A 549 19.53 2.17 11.76
CA TYR A 549 19.45 3.64 11.85
C TYR A 549 19.70 4.41 10.55
N GLY A 550 18.60 4.64 9.83
CA GLY A 550 18.49 5.83 8.98
C GLY A 550 17.96 6.98 9.83
N TYR A 551 18.55 8.16 9.70
CA TYR A 551 17.99 9.37 10.30
C TYR A 551 16.81 9.80 9.46
N VAL A 552 15.69 10.13 10.10
CA VAL A 552 14.47 10.56 9.43
C VAL A 552 13.98 11.85 10.06
N MET A 553 13.64 12.83 9.22
CA MET A 553 13.03 14.09 9.66
C MET A 553 11.95 14.49 8.67
N SER A 554 10.82 14.97 9.20
CA SER A 554 9.76 15.61 8.43
C SER A 554 9.85 17.13 8.58
N ARG A 555 9.26 17.87 7.64
CA ARG A 555 9.13 19.33 7.73
C ARG A 555 8.46 19.76 9.04
N VAL A 556 7.45 19.02 9.50
CA VAL A 556 6.75 19.28 10.77
C VAL A 556 7.72 19.26 11.95
N LYS A 557 8.49 18.17 12.10
CA LYS A 557 9.51 18.07 13.17
C LYS A 557 10.59 19.15 13.08
N TYR A 558 10.97 19.54 11.87
CA TYR A 558 11.91 20.64 11.67
C TYR A 558 11.34 21.96 12.21
N LEU A 559 10.09 22.30 11.86
CA LEU A 559 9.43 23.53 12.30
C LEU A 559 9.22 23.55 13.82
N GLU A 560 8.82 22.43 14.42
CA GLU A 560 8.72 22.28 15.88
C GLU A 560 10.07 22.59 16.56
N SER A 561 11.18 22.04 16.02
CA SER A 561 12.51 22.31 16.57
C SER A 561 12.95 23.78 16.42
N MET A 562 12.44 24.51 15.43
CA MET A 562 12.71 25.94 15.27
C MET A 562 11.90 26.76 16.27
N GLN A 563 10.65 26.38 16.51
CA GLN A 563 9.77 27.05 17.47
C GLN A 563 10.25 26.85 18.91
N GLU A 564 10.71 25.66 19.29
CA GLU A 564 11.33 25.42 20.60
C GLU A 564 12.60 26.27 20.82
N ASN A 565 13.42 26.44 19.79
CA ASN A 565 14.62 27.29 19.87
C ASN A 565 14.25 28.78 19.95
N PHE A 566 13.20 29.21 19.24
CA PHE A 566 12.68 30.57 19.34
C PHE A 566 12.15 30.85 20.75
N ASN A 567 11.35 29.93 21.32
CA ASN A 567 10.82 30.06 22.67
C ASN A 567 11.94 30.14 23.73
N LYS A 568 12.99 29.32 23.60
CA LYS A 568 14.16 29.37 24.49
C LYS A 568 14.94 30.68 24.37
N LEU A 569 15.07 31.23 23.17
CA LEU A 569 15.72 32.53 22.95
C LEU A 569 14.90 33.66 23.58
N THR A 570 13.57 33.64 23.43
CA THR A 570 12.68 34.63 24.07
C THR A 570 12.65 34.51 25.59
N GLU A 571 12.81 33.31 26.17
CA GLU A 571 12.95 33.11 27.61
C GLU A 571 14.32 33.58 28.15
N MET A 572 15.36 33.58 27.32
CA MET A 572 16.68 34.08 27.66
C MET A 572 16.80 35.60 27.53
N GLU A 573 16.08 36.23 26.61
CA GLU A 573 15.99 37.70 26.49
C GLU A 573 15.02 38.33 27.51
N GLY A 574 14.15 37.51 28.12
CA GLY A 574 13.24 37.90 29.21
C GLY A 574 13.80 37.74 30.63
N LYS A 575 15.06 37.32 30.78
CA LYS A 575 15.83 37.28 32.04
C LYS A 575 16.97 38.27 31.97
#